data_AF-K7A1K7-F1
#
_entry.id   AF-K7A1K7-F1
#
_cell.length_a   1.000
_cell.length_b   1.000
_cell.length_c   1.000
_cell.angle_alpha   90.00
_cell.angle_beta   90.00
_cell.angle_gamma   90.00
#
_symmetry.space_group_name_H-M   'P 1'
#
loop_
_entity.id
_entity.type
_entity.pdbx_description
1 polymer ?
#
loop_
_entity_poly.entity_id
_entity_poly.type
_entity_poly.pdbx_seq_one_letter_code
_entity_poly.pdbx_strand_id
1 'polypeptide(L)'
;MNINQIKASKKHTKKLIFVFSIITTVQLGGCANLGVQPWERDLLAKDEMALNADAVDIGLDEHIYFSKEGTSGGRSFAGGGCGCN
;
A
#
# COMPACT_ATOMS: atom_id res chain seq x y z
N MET A 1 -44.09 -17.93 33.50
CA MET A 1 -42.78 -17.28 33.22
C MET A 1 -42.88 -15.80 33.56
N ASN A 2 -42.02 -15.24 34.43
CA ASN A 2 -42.22 -13.91 35.02
C ASN A 2 -41.53 -12.79 34.20
N ILE A 3 -42.19 -11.63 34.03
CA ILE A 3 -41.76 -10.49 33.18
C ILE A 3 -40.37 -9.97 33.56
N ASN A 4 -40.00 -10.05 34.84
CA ASN A 4 -38.71 -9.58 35.34
C ASN A 4 -37.52 -10.42 34.84
N GLN A 5 -37.71 -11.73 34.63
CA GLN A 5 -36.67 -12.62 34.11
C GLN A 5 -36.38 -12.33 32.63
N ILE A 6 -37.42 -11.98 31.87
CA ILE A 6 -37.31 -11.59 30.45
C ILE A 6 -36.57 -10.25 30.31
N LYS A 7 -36.85 -9.27 31.18
CA LYS A 7 -36.14 -7.98 31.21
C LYS A 7 -34.67 -8.13 31.58
N ALA A 8 -34.35 -8.98 32.56
CA ALA A 8 -32.97 -9.26 32.98
C ALA A 8 -32.14 -9.91 31.85
N SER A 9 -32.72 -10.91 31.17
CA SER A 9 -32.10 -11.56 30.00
C SER A 9 -31.84 -10.56 28.86
N LYS A 10 -32.85 -9.75 28.47
CA LYS A 10 -32.66 -8.70 27.44
C LYS A 10 -31.62 -7.65 27.83
N LYS A 11 -31.47 -7.34 29.12
CA LYS A 11 -30.44 -6.42 29.63
C LYS A 11 -29.03 -7.00 29.43
N HIS A 12 -28.86 -8.30 29.63
CA HIS A 12 -27.58 -8.99 29.41
C HIS A 12 -27.26 -9.11 27.92
N THR A 13 -28.24 -9.43 27.07
CA THR A 13 -28.06 -9.47 25.61
C THR A 13 -27.65 -8.09 25.04
N LYS A 14 -28.29 -7.00 25.50
CA LYS A 14 -27.92 -5.64 25.09
C LYS A 14 -26.50 -5.24 25.53
N LYS A 15 -26.09 -5.64 26.74
CA LYS A 15 -24.71 -5.43 27.23
C LYS A 15 -23.69 -6.21 26.39
N LEU A 16 -23.98 -7.46 26.06
CA LEU A 16 -23.11 -8.30 25.23
C LEU A 16 -22.93 -7.72 23.82
N ILE A 17 -24.01 -7.26 23.19
CA ILE A 17 -23.95 -6.61 21.86
C ILE A 17 -23.12 -5.33 21.93
N PHE A 18 -23.30 -4.51 22.98
CA PHE A 18 -22.54 -3.27 23.15
C PHE A 18 -21.04 -3.54 23.34
N VAL A 19 -20.67 -4.53 24.15
CA VAL A 19 -19.27 -4.93 24.36
C VAL A 19 -18.66 -5.49 23.07
N PHE A 20 -19.39 -6.33 22.33
CA PHE A 20 -18.94 -6.88 21.06
C PHE A 20 -18.69 -5.77 20.03
N SER A 21 -19.60 -4.80 19.92
CA SER A 21 -19.43 -3.64 19.03
C SER A 21 -18.17 -2.84 19.31
N ILE A 22 -17.82 -2.63 20.59
CA ILE A 22 -16.61 -1.90 20.98
C ILE A 22 -15.35 -2.68 20.60
N ILE A 23 -15.33 -3.99 20.88
CA ILE A 23 -14.18 -4.85 20.58
C ILE A 23 -13.87 -4.81 19.08
N THR A 24 -14.88 -4.97 18.22
CA THR A 24 -14.70 -4.94 16.76
C THR A 24 -14.14 -3.62 16.24
N THR A 25 -14.51 -2.48 16.84
CA THR A 25 -13.98 -1.17 16.42
C THR A 25 -12.51 -0.97 16.74
N VAL A 26 -12.00 -1.58 17.82
CA VAL A 26 -10.59 -1.48 18.21
C VAL A 26 -9.69 -2.27 17.24
N GLN A 27 -10.17 -3.37 16.67
CA GLN A 27 -9.40 -4.16 15.70
C GLN A 27 -9.24 -3.50 14.33
N LEU A 28 -10.00 -2.45 14.01
CA LEU A 28 -9.83 -1.68 12.76
C LEU A 28 -8.62 -0.75 12.79
N GLY A 29 -8.02 -0.52 13.97
CA GLY A 29 -6.73 0.15 14.11
C GLY A 29 -5.60 -0.77 13.66
N GLY A 30 -5.37 -0.85 12.35
CA GLY A 30 -4.31 -1.67 11.77
C GLY A 30 -2.89 -1.24 12.15
N CYS A 31 -1.90 -1.94 11.61
CA CYS A 31 -0.47 -1.81 11.86
C CYS A 31 0.18 -0.50 11.38
N ALA A 32 -0.57 0.61 11.27
CA ALA A 32 -0.08 1.88 10.71
C ALA A 32 1.11 2.49 11.46
N ASN A 33 1.40 2.03 12.68
CA ASN A 33 2.54 2.48 13.51
C ASN A 33 3.73 1.50 13.51
N LEU A 34 3.66 0.36 12.81
CA LEU A 34 4.75 -0.63 12.75
C LEU A 34 5.84 -0.27 11.72
N GLY A 35 5.71 0.88 11.07
CA GLY A 35 6.63 1.35 10.04
C GLY A 35 7.56 2.47 10.52
N VAL A 36 8.51 2.80 9.66
CA VAL A 36 9.47 3.88 9.85
C VAL A 36 8.77 5.24 9.71
N GLN A 37 9.11 6.21 10.57
CA GLN A 37 8.54 7.56 10.51
C GLN A 37 8.96 8.25 9.19
N PRO A 38 8.12 9.11 8.59
CA PRO A 38 8.42 9.68 7.28
C PRO A 38 9.77 10.40 7.18
N TRP A 39 10.23 11.05 8.26
CA TRP A 39 11.50 11.76 8.34
C TRP A 39 12.71 10.84 8.58
N GLU A 40 12.50 9.61 9.03
CA GLU A 40 13.57 8.61 9.18
C GLU A 40 13.95 7.99 7.83
N ARG A 41 13.10 8.13 6.80
CA ARG A 41 13.39 7.58 5.46
C ARG A 41 14.66 8.14 4.84
N ASP A 42 15.01 9.40 5.11
CA ASP A 42 16.24 10.01 4.59
C ASP A 42 17.50 9.35 5.17
N LEU A 43 17.44 8.94 6.44
CA LEU A 43 18.56 8.32 7.15
C LEU A 43 18.69 6.81 6.90
N LEU A 44 17.56 6.14 6.60
CA LEU A 44 17.53 4.71 6.32
C LEU A 44 17.57 4.36 4.84
N ALA A 45 17.34 5.33 3.94
CA ALA A 45 17.53 5.14 2.51
C ALA A 45 19.00 4.91 2.21
N LYS A 46 19.29 3.82 1.54
CA LYS A 46 20.63 3.54 1.01
C LYS A 46 20.69 3.94 -0.46
N ASP A 47 21.90 4.19 -0.96
CA ASP A 47 22.13 4.52 -2.37
C ASP A 47 21.57 3.46 -3.32
N GLU A 48 21.63 2.17 -2.93
CA GLU A 48 21.08 1.04 -3.67
C GLU A 48 19.55 1.05 -3.82
N MET A 49 18.83 1.86 -3.01
CA MET A 49 17.37 2.00 -3.09
C MET A 49 16.92 3.10 -4.05
N ALA A 50 17.86 3.82 -4.69
CA ALA A 50 17.54 4.79 -5.71
C ALA A 50 16.86 4.11 -6.92
N LEU A 51 15.92 4.81 -7.55
CA LEU A 51 15.20 4.30 -8.73
C LEU A 51 16.11 3.95 -9.92
N ASN A 52 17.34 4.46 -9.90
CA ASN A 52 18.35 4.35 -10.93
C ASN A 52 19.71 3.94 -10.31
N ALA A 53 19.68 3.08 -9.29
CA ALA A 53 20.87 2.65 -8.57
C ALA A 53 21.85 1.82 -9.44
N ASP A 54 21.33 1.06 -10.41
CA ASP A 54 22.14 0.17 -11.26
C ASP A 54 22.01 0.53 -12.74
N ALA A 55 23.14 0.85 -13.38
CA ALA A 55 23.22 1.17 -14.81
C ALA A 55 22.80 0.02 -15.72
N VAL A 56 23.03 -1.24 -15.30
CA VAL A 56 22.64 -2.41 -16.09
C VAL A 56 21.13 -2.57 -16.11
N ASP A 57 20.48 -2.39 -14.96
CA ASP A 57 19.02 -2.48 -14.83
C ASP A 57 18.33 -1.38 -15.64
N ILE A 58 18.85 -0.15 -15.54
CA ILE A 58 18.36 0.98 -16.36
C ILE A 58 18.50 0.70 -17.85
N GLY A 59 19.67 0.23 -18.29
CA GLY A 59 19.94 -0.06 -19.70
C GLY A 59 19.05 -1.20 -20.24
N LEU A 60 18.77 -2.21 -19.42
CA LEU A 60 17.86 -3.29 -19.75
C LEU A 60 16.42 -2.79 -19.87
N ASP A 61 15.96 -1.98 -18.90
CA ASP A 61 14.65 -1.35 -18.94
C ASP A 61 14.51 -0.45 -20.18
N GLU A 62 15.56 0.29 -20.54
CA GLU A 62 15.61 1.10 -21.77
C GLU A 62 15.43 0.25 -23.01
N HIS A 63 16.18 -0.85 -23.10
CA HIS A 63 16.09 -1.77 -24.21
C HIS A 63 14.68 -2.38 -24.34
N ILE A 64 14.08 -2.80 -23.23
CA ILE A 64 12.71 -3.34 -23.20
C ILE A 64 11.71 -2.26 -23.62
N TYR A 65 11.84 -1.04 -23.08
CA TYR A 65 10.95 0.07 -23.37
C TYR A 65 11.03 0.49 -24.84
N PHE A 66 12.24 0.61 -25.39
CA PHE A 66 12.45 0.88 -26.81
C PHE A 66 11.89 -0.23 -27.71
N SER A 67 12.04 -1.50 -27.30
CA SER A 67 11.49 -2.62 -28.07
C SER A 67 9.96 -2.62 -28.12
N LYS A 68 9.30 -2.09 -27.08
CA LYS A 68 7.83 -2.03 -26.98
C LYS A 68 7.25 -0.76 -27.60
N GLU A 69 7.93 0.38 -27.40
CA GLU A 69 7.38 1.72 -27.63
C GLU A 69 8.29 2.59 -28.53
N GLY A 70 9.30 1.99 -29.19
CA GLY A 70 10.22 2.72 -30.07
C GLY A 70 9.52 3.42 -31.24
N THR A 71 8.39 2.89 -31.70
CA THR A 71 7.58 3.49 -32.77
C THR A 71 6.76 4.69 -32.31
N SER A 72 6.34 4.73 -31.04
CA SER A 72 5.63 5.85 -30.41
C SER A 72 6.56 6.92 -29.84
N GLY A 73 7.87 6.65 -29.84
CA GLY A 73 8.88 7.52 -29.28
C GLY A 73 9.13 7.22 -27.84
N GLY A 74 10.24 6.52 -27.60
CA GLY A 74 10.68 6.19 -26.26
C GLY A 74 11.00 7.42 -25.41
N ARG A 75 11.58 7.17 -24.24
CA ARG A 75 11.90 8.14 -23.18
C ARG A 75 12.94 9.23 -23.53
N SER A 76 13.32 9.36 -24.81
CA SER A 76 14.32 10.29 -25.33
C SER A 76 13.68 11.33 -26.25
N PHE A 77 14.30 12.52 -26.33
CA PHE A 77 13.78 13.70 -27.03
C PHE A 77 13.63 13.58 -28.56
N ALA A 78 14.04 12.46 -29.16
CA ALA A 78 13.76 12.10 -30.55
C ALA A 78 12.65 11.03 -30.57
N GLY A 79 11.43 11.45 -30.25
CA GLY A 79 10.26 10.59 -30.23
C GLY A 79 9.83 10.14 -31.64
N GLY A 80 9.59 8.83 -31.79
CA GLY A 80 8.64 8.25 -32.72
C GLY A 80 9.18 8.13 -34.14
N GLY A 81 9.93 7.05 -34.39
CA GLY A 81 10.45 6.73 -35.72
C GLY A 81 10.57 5.22 -35.90
N CYS A 82 10.87 4.76 -37.12
CA CYS A 82 10.88 3.32 -37.47
C CYS A 82 12.00 2.49 -36.81
N GLY A 83 12.47 2.88 -35.62
CA GLY A 83 13.44 2.14 -34.82
C GLY A 83 14.90 2.41 -35.17
N CYS A 84 15.22 3.38 -36.04
CA CYS A 84 16.59 3.67 -36.43
C CYS A 84 17.20 4.76 -35.52
N ASN A 85 17.88 4.35 -34.44
CA ASN A 85 18.98 5.13 -33.84
C ASN A 85 20.31 4.63 -34.42
#